data_AF-A0AAD4D3E3-F1
#
_entry.id   AF-A0AAD4D3E3-F1
#
_cell.length_a   1.000
_cell.length_b   1.000
_cell.length_c   1.000
_cell.angle_alpha   90.00
_cell.angle_beta   90.00
_cell.angle_gamma   90.00
#
_symmetry.space_group_name_H-M   'P 1'
#
loop_
_entity.id
_entity.type
_entity.pdbx_description
1 polymer ?
#
loop_
_entity_poly.entity_id
_entity_poly.type
_entity_poly.pdbx_seq_one_letter_code
_entity_poly.pdbx_strand_id
1 'polypeptide(L)'
;MADTTLSREDHVYLAKLAEQAERYEEMVKNMKDVASVGKELSVEERNLLSVAYKNVIGARRASWRIVSSIEQKEESKGSEAH
;
A
#
# COMPACT_ATOMS: atom_id res chain seq x y z
N MET A 1 11.92 30.85 -8.37
CA MET A 1 11.23 29.85 -7.52
C MET A 1 11.93 28.54 -7.79
N ALA A 2 12.54 27.91 -6.78
CA ALA A 2 13.20 26.63 -6.96
C ALA A 2 12.15 25.59 -7.32
N ASP A 3 12.38 24.87 -8.42
CA ASP A 3 11.51 23.78 -8.87
C ASP A 3 11.38 22.78 -7.71
N THR A 4 10.19 22.71 -7.09
CA THR A 4 9.96 21.97 -5.84
C THR A 4 9.52 20.52 -6.12
N THR A 5 9.61 20.08 -7.38
CA THR A 5 9.36 18.68 -7.73
C THR A 5 10.53 17.82 -7.28
N LEU A 6 10.22 16.89 -6.36
CA LEU A 6 11.16 15.88 -5.90
C LEU A 6 11.70 15.07 -7.10
N SER A 7 12.98 14.75 -7.07
CA SER A 7 13.58 13.91 -8.10
C SER A 7 13.13 12.45 -7.93
N ARG A 8 13.36 11.64 -8.97
CA ARG A 8 13.13 10.18 -8.90
C ARG A 8 13.92 9.55 -7.74
N GLU A 9 15.15 9.99 -7.54
CA GLU A 9 16.03 9.50 -6.47
C GLU A 9 15.49 9.88 -5.09
N ASP A 10 14.95 11.09 -4.94
CA ASP A 10 14.31 11.54 -3.69
C ASP A 10 13.08 10.70 -3.37
N HIS A 11 12.24 10.41 -4.38
CA HIS A 11 11.08 9.54 -4.17
C HIS A 11 11.48 8.11 -3.78
N VAL A 12 12.52 7.54 -4.39
CA VAL A 12 13.04 6.22 -3.99
C VAL A 12 13.60 6.25 -2.56
N TYR A 13 14.31 7.31 -2.19
CA TYR A 13 14.81 7.50 -0.83
C TYR A 13 13.68 7.60 0.19
N LEU A 14 12.66 8.42 -0.08
CA LEU A 14 11.47 8.56 0.78
C LEU A 14 10.67 7.27 0.87
N ALA A 15 10.58 6.48 -0.21
CA ALA A 15 9.94 5.17 -0.18
C ALA A 15 10.67 4.19 0.75
N LYS A 16 12.01 4.17 0.73
CA LYS A 16 12.80 3.36 1.66
C LYS A 16 12.62 3.81 3.10
N LEU A 17 12.58 5.12 3.36
CA LEU A 17 12.32 5.65 4.70
C LEU A 17 10.92 5.28 5.19
N ALA A 18 9.91 5.37 4.32
CA ALA A 18 8.55 4.97 4.62
C ALA A 18 8.42 3.47 4.89
N GLU A 19 9.19 2.62 4.18
CA GLU A 19 9.28 1.18 4.45
C GLU A 19 9.82 0.91 5.86
N GLN A 20 10.92 1.57 6.25
CA GLN A 20 11.50 1.42 7.60
C GLN A 20 10.56 1.91 8.71
N ALA A 21 9.66 2.85 8.39
CA ALA A 21 8.65 3.36 9.30
C ALA A 21 7.31 2.60 9.24
N GLU A 22 7.21 1.54 8.43
CA GLU A 22 5.97 0.79 8.16
C GLU A 22 4.81 1.66 7.63
N ARG A 23 5.11 2.84 7.06
CA ARG A 23 4.11 3.77 6.49
C ARG A 23 3.86 3.45 5.02
N TYR A 24 3.31 2.27 4.76
CA TYR A 24 3.18 1.74 3.39
C TYR A 24 2.27 2.58 2.46
N GLU A 25 1.31 3.35 3.00
CA GLU A 25 0.50 4.25 2.17
C GLU A 25 1.34 5.40 1.56
N GLU A 26 2.31 5.94 2.30
CA GLU A 26 3.26 6.93 1.78
C GLU A 26 4.29 6.30 0.85
N MET A 27 4.71 5.07 1.15
CA MET A 27 5.58 4.30 0.25
C MET A 27 4.90 4.12 -1.12
N VAL A 28 3.60 3.79 -1.14
CA VAL A 28 2.81 3.69 -2.37
C VAL A 28 2.78 5.01 -3.13
N LYS A 29 2.58 6.14 -2.44
CA LYS A 29 2.57 7.47 -3.06
C LYS A 29 3.90 7.75 -3.78
N ASN A 30 5.02 7.61 -3.09
CA ASN A 30 6.34 7.86 -3.67
C ASN A 30 6.66 6.91 -4.83
N MET A 31 6.38 5.61 -4.69
CA MET A 31 6.67 4.64 -5.75
C MET A 31 5.75 4.80 -6.96
N LYS A 32 4.54 5.33 -6.79
CA LYS A 32 3.66 5.73 -7.90
C LYS A 32 4.25 6.90 -8.67
N ASP A 33 4.81 7.89 -7.99
CA ASP A 33 5.47 9.03 -8.63
C ASP A 33 6.69 8.54 -9.44
N VAL A 34 7.52 7.65 -8.88
CA VAL A 34 8.65 7.00 -9.59
C VAL A 34 8.20 6.29 -10.87
N ALA A 35 7.12 5.52 -10.79
CA ALA A 35 6.57 4.79 -11.94
C ALA A 35 5.95 5.72 -13.01
N SER A 36 5.51 6.92 -12.61
CA SER A 36 4.86 7.89 -13.51
C SER A 36 5.86 8.69 -14.36
N VAL A 37 7.16 8.64 -14.05
CA VAL A 37 8.23 9.32 -14.82
C VAL A 37 8.44 8.71 -16.22
N GLY A 38 7.78 7.59 -16.56
CA GLY A 38 7.79 7.01 -17.90
C GLY A 38 9.10 6.32 -18.32
N LYS A 39 10.05 6.20 -17.39
CA LYS A 39 11.28 5.40 -17.56
C LYS A 39 11.10 4.03 -16.91
N GLU A 40 11.67 3.00 -17.52
CA GLU A 40 11.65 1.63 -17.01
C GLU A 40 12.13 1.57 -15.55
N LEU A 41 11.48 0.74 -14.75
CA LEU A 41 11.83 0.53 -13.34
C LEU A 41 12.99 -0.44 -13.23
N SER A 42 13.98 -0.09 -12.42
CA SER A 42 15.02 -1.02 -12.00
C SER A 42 14.44 -2.18 -11.19
N VAL A 43 15.22 -3.24 -11.01
CA VAL A 43 14.81 -4.38 -10.19
C VAL A 43 14.48 -3.94 -8.76
N GLU A 44 15.27 -3.02 -8.21
CA GLU A 44 15.05 -2.47 -6.87
C GLU A 44 13.75 -1.66 -6.80
N GLU A 45 13.50 -0.76 -7.74
CA GLU A 45 12.30 0.07 -7.76
C GLU A 45 11.04 -0.78 -7.96
N ARG A 46 11.10 -1.81 -8.80
CA ARG A 46 10.01 -2.78 -8.98
C ARG A 46 9.70 -3.53 -7.68
N ASN A 47 10.74 -3.92 -6.94
CA ASN A 47 10.59 -4.59 -5.66
C ASN A 47 9.94 -3.65 -4.63
N LEU A 48 10.41 -2.41 -4.51
CA LEU A 48 9.82 -1.40 -3.62
C LEU A 48 8.34 -1.14 -3.97
N LEU A 49 8.01 -0.99 -5.25
CA LEU A 49 6.63 -0.83 -5.71
C LEU A 49 5.76 -2.03 -5.30
N SER A 50 6.30 -3.25 -5.46
CA SER A 50 5.61 -4.48 -5.09
C SER A 50 5.37 -4.57 -3.58
N VAL A 51 6.39 -4.27 -2.77
CA VAL A 51 6.30 -4.29 -1.30
C VAL A 51 5.27 -3.28 -0.81
N ALA A 52 5.30 -2.06 -1.34
CA ALA A 52 4.38 -0.99 -0.97
C ALA A 52 2.90 -1.42 -1.14
N TYR A 53 2.54 -1.85 -2.35
CA TYR A 53 1.15 -2.24 -2.64
C TYR A 53 0.74 -3.54 -1.94
N LYS A 54 1.63 -4.55 -1.85
CA LYS A 54 1.32 -5.81 -1.15
C LYS A 54 0.95 -5.57 0.31
N ASN A 55 1.65 -4.68 1.01
CA ASN A 55 1.37 -4.38 2.41
C ASN A 55 0.03 -3.65 2.59
N VAL A 56 -0.21 -2.58 1.81
CA VAL A 56 -1.49 -1.83 1.90
C VAL A 56 -2.69 -2.72 1.59
N ILE A 57 -2.62 -3.51 0.52
CA ILE A 57 -3.70 -4.41 0.12
C ILE A 57 -3.82 -5.57 1.12
N GLY A 58 -2.71 -6.08 1.62
CA GLY A 58 -2.67 -7.15 2.62
C GLY A 58 -3.42 -6.77 3.90
N ALA A 59 -3.16 -5.58 4.43
CA ALA A 59 -3.88 -5.05 5.59
C ALA A 59 -5.39 -4.92 5.32
N ARG A 60 -5.77 -4.33 4.19
CA ARG A 60 -7.19 -4.19 3.79
C ARG A 60 -7.90 -5.53 3.64
N ARG A 61 -7.24 -6.53 3.06
CA ARG A 61 -7.77 -7.91 2.95
C ARG A 61 -7.91 -8.60 4.30
N ALA A 62 -6.99 -8.35 5.24
CA ALA A 62 -7.11 -8.87 6.60
C ALA A 62 -8.33 -8.26 7.30
N SER A 63 -8.50 -6.94 7.23
CA SER A 63 -9.69 -6.25 7.76
C SER A 63 -10.98 -6.77 7.13
N TRP A 64 -11.01 -6.93 5.80
CA TRP A 64 -12.17 -7.48 5.09
C TRP A 64 -12.56 -8.87 5.61
N ARG A 65 -11.59 -9.78 5.73
CA ARG A 65 -11.86 -11.14 6.25
C ARG A 65 -12.47 -11.12 7.65
N ILE A 66 -12.00 -10.22 8.53
CA ILE A 66 -12.53 -10.08 9.88
C ILE A 66 -13.98 -9.61 9.83
N VAL A 67 -14.27 -8.55 9.05
CA VAL A 67 -15.62 -8.01 8.89
C VAL A 67 -16.58 -9.07 8.33
N SER A 68 -16.21 -9.75 7.24
CA SER A 68 -17.04 -10.82 6.67
C SER A 68 -17.26 -11.99 7.63
N SER A 69 -16.25 -12.32 8.45
CA SER A 69 -16.40 -13.38 9.46
C SER A 69 -17.36 -12.98 10.59
N ILE A 70 -17.46 -11.69 10.92
CA ILE A 70 -18.40 -11.17 11.90
C ILE A 70 -19.82 -11.18 11.31
N GLU A 71 -19.96 -10.68 10.09
CA GLU A 71 -21.24 -10.65 9.36
C GLU A 71 -21.88 -12.06 9.27
N GLN A 72 -21.12 -13.07 8.85
CA GLN A 72 -21.58 -14.46 8.79
C GLN A 72 -22.02 -15.02 10.15
N LYS A 73 -21.33 -14.64 11.23
CA LYS A 73 -21.68 -15.08 12.59
C LYS A 73 -22.98 -14.45 13.08
N GLU A 74 -23.21 -13.18 12.76
CA GLU A 74 -24.44 -12.49 13.15
C GLU A 74 -25.65 -12.96 12.33
N GLU A 75 -25.47 -13.24 11.03
CA GLU A 75 -26.54 -13.83 10.18
C GLU A 75 -26.99 -15.21 10.68
N SER A 76 -26.04 -16.03 11.12
CA SER A 76 -26.33 -17.35 11.71
C SER A 76 -27.17 -17.24 12.99
N LYS A 77 -26.89 -16.25 13.86
CA LYS A 77 -27.66 -16.03 15.09
C LYS A 77 -29.08 -15.52 14.82
N GLY A 78 -29.25 -14.65 13.83
CA GLY A 78 -30.57 -14.15 13.43
C GLY A 78 -31.47 -15.25 12.85
N SER A 79 -30.86 -16.26 12.22
CA SER A 79 -31.56 -17.41 11.64
C SER A 79 -32.03 -18.43 12.69
N GLU A 80 -31.38 -18.52 13.86
CA GLU A 80 -31.81 -19.41 14.95
C GLU A 80 -32.99 -18.83 15.77
N ALA A 81 -33.25 -17.53 15.66
CA ALA A 81 -34.33 -16.85 16.39
C ALA A 81 -35.68 -16.88 15.66
N HIS A 82 -35.78 -17.55 14.51
CA HIS A 82 -36.96 -17.57 13.64
C HIS A 82 -37.40 -18.99 13.28
#